data_AF-D1LZU0-F1
#
_entry.id   AF-D1LZU0-F1
#
_cell.length_a   1.000
_cell.length_b   1.000
_cell.length_c   1.000
_cell.angle_alpha   90.00
_cell.angle_beta   90.00
_cell.angle_gamma   90.00
#
_symmetry.space_group_name_H-M   'P 1'
#
loop_
_entity.id
_entity.type
_entity.pdbx_description
1 polymer ?
#
loop_
_entity_poly.entity_id
_entity_poly.type
_entity_poly.pdbx_seq_one_letter_code
_entity_poly.pdbx_strand_id
1 'polypeptide(L)'
;GKGGIGKSTTSQNTFACLAQMGHNILIVGCDPNADSTRLILHSKAQDTIVSFAAAAGSVEDFEKEDVMKVGYLDIRCVESGGPEPGVGCAGRGVITSINFLEEKGAYEDVDYVSYDVLGDVVWGGFAMAIRENKAQEIYIVMSGEMMALYAANNI
;
A
#
# COMPACT_ATOMS: atom_id res chain seq x y z
N GLY A 1 -7.97 7.43 -5.48
CA GLY A 1 -8.94 7.44 -6.61
C GLY A 1 -9.89 6.25 -6.52
N LYS A 2 -10.97 6.26 -7.30
CA LYS A 2 -12.03 5.22 -7.30
C LYS A 2 -11.48 3.80 -7.51
N GLY A 3 -12.12 2.78 -6.95
CA GLY A 3 -11.88 1.37 -7.28
C GLY A 3 -12.06 1.10 -8.78
N GLY A 4 -11.20 0.23 -9.33
CA GLY A 4 -11.24 -0.13 -10.76
C GLY A 4 -10.72 0.92 -11.74
N ILE A 5 -10.26 2.10 -11.29
CA ILE A 5 -9.74 3.16 -12.17
C ILE A 5 -8.31 2.92 -12.69
N GLY A 6 -7.66 1.81 -12.28
CA GLY A 6 -6.28 1.50 -12.66
C GLY A 6 -5.21 2.15 -11.77
N LYS A 7 -5.49 2.39 -10.49
CA LYS A 7 -4.52 2.92 -9.51
C LYS A 7 -3.25 2.08 -9.45
N SER A 8 -3.39 0.80 -9.10
CA SER A 8 -2.28 -0.11 -8.86
C SER A 8 -1.47 -0.35 -10.14
N THR A 9 -2.12 -0.40 -11.30
CA THR A 9 -1.45 -0.49 -12.60
C THR A 9 -0.62 0.76 -12.87
N THR A 10 -1.20 1.96 -12.71
CA THR A 10 -0.52 3.24 -12.94
C THR A 10 0.66 3.40 -11.98
N SER A 11 0.42 3.13 -10.70
CA SER A 11 1.39 3.17 -9.61
C SER A 11 2.60 2.27 -9.90
N GLN A 12 2.39 0.97 -10.08
CA GLN A 12 3.48 0.01 -10.29
C GLN A 12 4.31 0.32 -11.54
N ASN A 13 3.69 0.75 -12.65
CA ASN A 13 4.44 1.12 -13.85
C ASN A 13 5.24 2.42 -13.64
N THR A 14 4.68 3.40 -12.92
CA THR A 14 5.39 4.66 -12.61
C THR A 14 6.62 4.38 -11.75
N PHE A 15 6.48 3.56 -10.72
CA PHE A 15 7.60 3.19 -9.85
C PHE A 15 8.62 2.28 -10.56
N ALA A 16 8.20 1.40 -11.46
CA ALA A 16 9.13 0.67 -12.31
C ALA A 16 10.00 1.61 -13.16
N CYS A 17 9.43 2.69 -13.71
CA CYS A 17 10.19 3.72 -14.43
C CYS A 17 11.14 4.49 -13.50
N LEU A 18 10.70 4.87 -12.29
CA LEU A 18 11.57 5.54 -11.33
C LEU A 18 12.73 4.66 -10.86
N ALA A 19 12.51 3.36 -10.69
CA ALA A 19 13.58 2.41 -10.37
C ALA A 19 14.58 2.28 -11.52
N GLN A 20 14.13 2.33 -12.79
CA GLN A 20 15.02 2.39 -13.95
C GLN A 20 15.89 3.66 -13.96
N MET A 21 15.43 4.75 -13.34
CA MET A 21 16.19 5.99 -13.17
C MET A 21 17.17 5.92 -11.98
N GLY A 22 17.23 4.79 -11.27
CA GLY A 22 18.14 4.56 -10.16
C GLY A 22 17.60 4.95 -8.79
N HIS A 23 16.29 5.16 -8.65
CA HIS A 23 15.67 5.48 -7.37
C HIS A 23 15.32 4.24 -6.56
N ASN A 24 15.56 4.30 -5.25
CA ASN A 24 15.17 3.28 -4.30
C ASN A 24 13.71 3.48 -3.89
N ILE A 25 12.87 2.47 -4.10
CA ILE A 25 11.41 2.59 -3.94
C ILE A 25 10.88 1.54 -2.98
N LEU A 26 9.93 1.97 -2.13
CA LEU A 26 9.10 1.10 -1.31
C LEU A 26 7.62 1.30 -1.70
N ILE A 27 6.94 0.20 -2.04
CA ILE A 27 5.50 0.17 -2.28
C ILE A 27 4.82 -0.50 -1.08
N VAL A 28 3.94 0.25 -0.43
CA VAL A 28 3.06 -0.21 0.64
C VAL A 28 1.64 -0.28 0.10
N GLY A 29 1.14 -1.49 -0.12
CA GLY A 29 -0.23 -1.73 -0.53
C GLY A 29 -1.17 -1.54 0.65
N CYS A 30 -2.05 -0.54 0.55
CA CYS A 30 -3.06 -0.23 1.56
C CYS A 30 -4.48 -0.57 1.08
N ASP A 31 -4.61 -1.27 -0.06
CA ASP A 31 -5.88 -1.78 -0.57
C ASP A 31 -6.15 -3.18 0.03
N PRO A 32 -7.33 -3.44 0.63
CA PRO A 32 -7.65 -4.76 1.18
C PRO A 32 -7.64 -5.88 0.13
N ASN A 33 -7.66 -5.58 -1.17
CA ASN A 33 -7.51 -6.58 -2.23
C ASN A 33 -6.09 -7.18 -2.32
N ALA A 34 -5.09 -6.53 -1.70
CA ALA A 34 -3.70 -7.01 -1.59
C ALA A 34 -3.01 -7.37 -2.92
N ASP A 35 -3.30 -6.61 -4.00
CA ASP A 35 -2.74 -6.80 -5.33
C ASP A 35 -1.92 -5.58 -5.83
N SER A 36 -1.57 -4.67 -4.92
CA SER A 36 -0.83 -3.43 -5.19
C SER A 36 0.61 -3.67 -5.64
N THR A 37 1.15 -4.86 -5.39
CA THR A 37 2.56 -5.24 -5.62
C THR A 37 2.74 -6.39 -6.62
N ARG A 38 1.64 -6.97 -7.11
CA ARG A 38 1.64 -8.17 -7.94
C ARG A 38 2.49 -8.05 -9.22
N LEU A 39 2.44 -6.91 -9.91
CA LEU A 39 3.15 -6.72 -11.17
C LEU A 39 4.66 -6.60 -10.93
N ILE A 40 5.07 -5.96 -9.83
CA ILE A 40 6.49 -5.81 -9.45
C ILE A 40 7.11 -7.13 -9.01
N LEU A 41 6.34 -7.95 -8.28
CA LEU A 41 6.81 -9.24 -7.76
C LEU A 41 6.66 -10.41 -8.73
N HIS A 42 5.99 -10.20 -9.87
CA HIS A 42 5.57 -11.28 -10.79
C HIS A 42 4.85 -12.44 -10.08
N SER A 43 4.11 -12.12 -9.01
CA SER A 43 3.39 -13.09 -8.18
C SER A 43 1.88 -12.88 -8.29
N LYS A 44 1.10 -13.92 -7.98
CA LYS A 44 -0.36 -13.80 -7.90
C LYS A 44 -0.79 -12.88 -6.76
N ALA A 45 -0.13 -13.03 -5.61
CA ALA A 45 -0.29 -12.24 -4.41
C ALA A 45 0.95 -12.46 -3.52
N GLN A 46 1.18 -11.58 -2.57
CA GLN A 46 2.07 -11.85 -1.44
C GLN A 46 1.26 -11.91 -0.16
N ASP A 47 1.77 -12.64 0.82
CA ASP A 47 1.20 -12.66 2.15
C ASP A 47 1.26 -11.25 2.77
N THR A 48 0.23 -10.91 3.54
CA THR A 48 0.04 -9.55 4.08
C THR A 48 0.52 -9.45 5.53
N ILE A 49 0.82 -8.25 6.00
CA ILE A 49 1.18 -8.01 7.41
C ILE A 49 0.08 -8.53 8.33
N VAL A 50 -1.18 -8.24 8.02
CA VAL A 50 -2.33 -8.68 8.84
C VAL A 50 -2.45 -10.21 8.87
N SER A 51 -2.22 -10.91 7.75
CA SER A 51 -2.26 -12.37 7.72
C SER A 51 -1.07 -13.00 8.48
N PHE A 52 0.12 -12.41 8.40
CA PHE A 52 1.26 -12.84 9.19
C PHE A 52 1.02 -12.65 10.69
N ALA A 53 0.49 -11.49 11.09
CA ALA A 53 0.14 -11.23 12.48
C ALA A 53 -0.91 -12.21 13.01
N ALA A 54 -1.90 -12.57 12.19
CA ALA A 54 -2.89 -13.59 12.57
C ALA A 54 -2.28 -14.98 12.76
N ALA A 55 -1.25 -15.34 11.97
CA ALA A 55 -0.57 -16.63 12.07
C ALA A 55 0.48 -16.68 13.20
N ALA A 56 1.21 -15.59 13.42
CA ALA A 56 2.25 -15.48 14.44
C ALA A 56 1.68 -15.19 15.85
N GLY A 57 0.51 -14.55 15.92
CA GLY A 57 -0.17 -14.15 17.16
C GLY A 57 -0.21 -12.64 17.33
N SER A 58 0.93 -11.96 17.13
CA SER A 58 1.08 -10.51 17.18
C SER A 58 1.95 -9.99 16.04
N VAL A 59 1.92 -8.67 15.81
CA VAL A 59 2.86 -7.96 14.94
C VAL A 59 4.27 -7.87 15.50
N GLU A 60 4.42 -8.10 16.81
CA GLU A 60 5.72 -8.11 17.50
C GLU A 60 6.49 -9.42 17.26
N ASP A 61 5.81 -10.47 16.77
CA ASP A 61 6.34 -11.84 16.69
C ASP A 61 7.03 -12.16 15.35
N PHE A 62 7.12 -11.20 14.42
CA PHE A 62 7.81 -11.37 13.14
C PHE A 62 8.61 -10.11 12.75
N GLU A 63 9.52 -10.29 11.79
CA GLU A 63 10.42 -9.24 11.33
C GLU A 63 10.02 -8.72 9.94
N LYS A 64 10.55 -7.54 9.57
CA LYS A 64 10.19 -6.92 8.29
C LYS A 64 10.59 -7.78 7.09
N GLU A 65 11.64 -8.59 7.22
CA GLU A 65 12.16 -9.49 6.19
C GLU A 65 11.17 -10.63 5.87
N ASP A 66 10.27 -10.97 6.80
CA ASP A 66 9.26 -12.01 6.59
C ASP A 66 8.18 -11.53 5.62
N VAL A 67 7.78 -10.26 5.73
CA VAL A 67 6.68 -9.64 4.99
C VAL A 67 7.13 -8.83 3.77
N MET A 68 8.36 -8.33 3.77
CA MET A 68 8.89 -7.50 2.69
C MET A 68 9.51 -8.36 1.61
N LYS A 69 9.01 -8.23 0.39
CA LYS A 69 9.58 -8.89 -0.79
C LYS A 69 10.23 -7.86 -1.69
N VAL A 70 11.30 -8.25 -2.34
CA VAL A 70 12.02 -7.43 -3.31
C VAL A 70 11.68 -7.94 -4.70
N GLY A 71 11.23 -7.05 -5.58
CA GLY A 71 10.79 -7.37 -6.93
C GLY A 71 11.68 -6.74 -8.00
N TYR A 72 11.04 -6.37 -9.12
CA TYR A 72 11.70 -5.72 -10.24
C TYR A 72 12.55 -4.51 -9.82
N LEU A 73 13.83 -4.50 -10.25
CA LEU A 73 14.81 -3.43 -9.97
C LEU A 73 14.89 -3.03 -8.49
N ASP A 74 14.95 -4.02 -7.61
CA ASP A 74 15.11 -3.84 -6.16
C ASP A 74 13.98 -3.05 -5.48
N ILE A 75 12.82 -2.90 -6.15
CA ILE A 75 11.64 -2.29 -5.55
C ILE A 75 11.19 -3.17 -4.38
N ARG A 76 11.13 -2.57 -3.19
CA ARG A 76 10.62 -3.20 -1.99
C ARG A 76 9.09 -3.16 -1.99
N CYS A 77 8.46 -4.27 -1.65
CA CYS A 77 7.02 -4.45 -1.72
C CYS A 77 6.50 -5.03 -0.41
N VAL A 78 5.43 -4.44 0.11
CA VAL A 78 4.68 -4.92 1.29
C VAL A 78 3.19 -4.73 1.04
N GLU A 79 2.36 -5.68 1.46
CA GLU A 79 0.90 -5.53 1.51
C GLU A 79 0.44 -5.47 2.97
N SER A 80 -0.33 -4.44 3.31
CA SER A 80 -1.00 -4.34 4.62
C SER A 80 -1.99 -5.49 4.80
N GLY A 81 -2.78 -5.74 3.76
CA GLY A 81 -3.96 -6.58 3.85
C GLY A 81 -5.09 -5.93 4.65
N GLY A 82 -6.17 -6.68 4.79
CA GLY A 82 -7.36 -6.26 5.52
C GLY A 82 -8.09 -7.46 6.13
N PRO A 83 -9.03 -7.21 7.04
CA PRO A 83 -9.87 -8.27 7.60
C PRO A 83 -10.79 -8.86 6.53
N GLU A 84 -11.34 -10.04 6.80
CA GLU A 84 -12.36 -10.64 5.93
C GLU A 84 -13.52 -9.66 5.68
N PRO A 85 -14.07 -9.63 4.45
CA PRO A 85 -15.19 -8.78 4.11
C PRO A 85 -16.36 -8.94 5.10
N GLY A 86 -16.73 -7.83 5.75
CA GLY A 86 -17.83 -7.78 6.73
C GLY A 86 -17.45 -8.11 8.18
N VAL A 87 -16.18 -8.41 8.48
CA VAL A 87 -15.76 -8.83 9.83
C VAL A 87 -14.98 -7.75 10.59
N GLY A 88 -14.27 -6.86 9.90
CA GLY A 88 -13.42 -5.86 10.56
C GLY A 88 -13.28 -4.53 9.81
N CYS A 89 -12.42 -3.66 10.35
CA CYS A 89 -12.09 -2.36 9.75
C CYS A 89 -10.79 -2.46 8.94
N ALA A 90 -10.89 -2.36 7.61
CA ALA A 90 -9.72 -2.36 6.72
C ALA A 90 -8.72 -1.23 7.06
N GLY A 91 -9.22 -0.06 7.49
CA GLY A 91 -8.37 1.03 7.94
C GLY A 91 -7.49 0.68 9.15
N ARG A 92 -7.91 -0.24 10.03
CA ARG A 92 -7.08 -0.67 11.16
C ARG A 92 -5.88 -1.49 10.70
N GLY A 93 -6.05 -2.33 9.67
CA GLY A 93 -4.94 -3.07 9.06
C GLY A 93 -3.87 -2.13 8.49
N VAL A 94 -4.31 -1.08 7.80
CA VAL A 94 -3.41 -0.04 7.26
C VAL A 94 -2.63 0.65 8.38
N ILE A 95 -3.32 1.04 9.46
CA ILE A 95 -2.66 1.68 10.62
C ILE A 95 -1.60 0.77 11.23
N THR A 96 -1.97 -0.47 11.53
CA THR A 96 -1.07 -1.47 12.11
C THR A 96 0.15 -1.71 11.22
N SER A 97 -0.06 -1.78 9.90
CA SER A 97 1.02 -2.01 8.94
C SER A 97 1.99 -0.84 8.83
N ILE A 98 1.49 0.40 8.81
CA ILE A 98 2.34 1.60 8.75
C ILE A 98 3.20 1.70 10.01
N ASN A 99 2.62 1.47 11.19
CA ASN A 99 3.34 1.51 12.46
C ASN A 99 4.40 0.40 12.54
N PHE A 100 4.06 -0.83 12.15
CA PHE A 100 5.02 -1.93 12.09
C PHE A 100 6.22 -1.59 11.18
N LEU A 101 5.96 -1.05 10.00
CA LEU A 101 7.03 -0.67 9.06
C LEU A 101 7.92 0.45 9.61
N GLU A 102 7.34 1.38 10.37
CA GLU A 102 8.09 2.46 11.02
C GLU A 102 8.99 1.90 12.14
N GLU A 103 8.43 1.09 13.03
CA GLU A 103 9.14 0.50 14.17
C GLU A 103 10.28 -0.42 13.73
N LYS A 104 10.10 -1.16 12.62
CA LYS A 104 11.12 -2.06 12.07
C LYS A 104 12.11 -1.35 11.14
N GLY A 105 12.02 -0.04 10.94
CA GLY A 105 12.94 0.73 10.10
C GLY A 105 12.87 0.34 8.61
N ALA A 106 11.67 0.14 8.07
CA ALA A 106 11.49 -0.22 6.66
C ALA A 106 11.73 0.95 5.70
N TYR A 107 11.66 2.19 6.20
CA TYR A 107 11.77 3.43 5.42
C TYR A 107 13.21 3.93 5.24
N GLU A 108 14.21 3.23 5.79
CA GLU A 108 15.62 3.57 5.62
C GLU A 108 16.09 3.29 4.18
N ASP A 109 16.97 4.16 3.67
CA ASP A 109 17.56 4.10 2.33
C ASP A 109 16.52 4.03 1.18
N VAL A 110 15.38 4.70 1.37
CA VAL A 110 14.30 4.83 0.36
C VAL A 110 14.24 6.26 -0.15
N ASP A 111 14.22 6.45 -1.47
CA ASP A 111 13.97 7.77 -2.08
C ASP A 111 12.47 8.07 -2.17
N TYR A 112 11.66 7.06 -2.50
CA TYR A 112 10.20 7.19 -2.64
C TYR A 112 9.43 6.08 -1.92
N VAL A 113 8.48 6.48 -1.09
CA VAL A 113 7.50 5.58 -0.47
C VAL A 113 6.13 5.82 -1.11
N SER A 114 5.55 4.76 -1.67
CA SER A 114 4.21 4.80 -2.24
C SER A 114 3.21 4.10 -1.37
N TYR A 115 2.11 4.76 -1.06
CA TYR A 115 0.94 4.16 -0.43
C TYR A 115 -0.18 4.00 -1.47
N ASP A 116 -0.47 2.76 -1.89
CA ASP A 116 -1.62 2.50 -2.77
C ASP A 116 -2.90 2.36 -1.93
N VAL A 117 -3.62 3.48 -1.77
CA VAL A 117 -4.77 3.59 -0.86
C VAL A 117 -6.09 3.44 -1.61
N LEU A 118 -7.01 2.67 -1.03
CA LEU A 118 -8.39 2.55 -1.51
C LEU A 118 -9.11 3.91 -1.44
N GLY A 119 -9.51 4.46 -2.59
CA GLY A 119 -10.15 5.79 -2.67
C GLY A 119 -11.67 5.79 -2.71
N ASP A 120 -12.34 4.63 -2.56
CA ASP A 120 -13.81 4.56 -2.48
C ASP A 120 -14.32 4.93 -1.08
N VAL A 121 -13.47 4.79 -0.06
CA VAL A 121 -13.83 5.06 1.35
C VAL A 121 -12.67 5.79 2.04
N VAL A 122 -12.78 7.11 2.15
CA VAL A 122 -11.73 7.98 2.72
C VAL A 122 -11.92 8.22 4.22
N TRP A 123 -12.19 7.18 4.99
CA TRP A 123 -12.49 7.30 6.43
C TRP A 123 -11.44 6.62 7.31
N GLY A 124 -11.10 7.25 8.42
CA GLY A 124 -10.25 6.68 9.46
C GLY A 124 -8.83 6.34 8.97
N GLY A 125 -8.52 5.04 8.95
CA GLY A 125 -7.16 4.53 8.68
C GLY A 125 -6.67 4.72 7.23
N PHE A 126 -7.56 4.82 6.25
CA PHE A 126 -7.15 5.12 4.86
C PHE A 126 -6.64 6.57 4.72
N ALA A 127 -7.07 7.47 5.59
CA ALA A 127 -6.55 8.84 5.67
C ALA A 127 -5.32 8.96 6.57
N MET A 128 -4.88 7.88 7.25
CA MET A 128 -3.77 7.94 8.20
C MET A 128 -2.48 8.43 7.55
N ALA A 129 -2.15 7.91 6.35
CA ALA A 129 -0.94 8.31 5.64
C ALA A 129 -0.88 9.84 5.44
N ILE A 130 -2.03 10.47 5.20
CA ILE A 130 -2.16 11.93 5.03
C ILE A 130 -2.17 12.63 6.40
N ARG A 131 -3.00 12.15 7.34
CA ARG A 131 -3.21 12.76 8.66
C ARG A 131 -1.96 12.76 9.53
N GLU A 132 -1.16 11.70 9.46
CA GLU A 132 0.08 11.55 10.21
C GLU A 132 1.30 12.00 9.41
N ASN A 133 1.07 12.70 8.29
CA ASN A 133 2.11 13.30 7.47
C ASN A 133 3.15 12.29 6.96
N LYS A 134 2.72 11.04 6.73
CA LYS A 134 3.55 9.97 6.13
C LYS A 134 3.62 10.10 4.60
N ALA A 135 2.57 10.64 3.99
CA ALA A 135 2.51 10.97 2.56
C ALA A 135 2.30 12.48 2.41
N GLN A 136 3.30 13.17 1.86
CA GLN A 136 3.27 14.62 1.64
C GLN A 136 2.79 14.99 0.24
N GLU A 137 2.94 14.06 -0.72
CA GLU A 137 2.47 14.22 -2.09
C GLU A 137 1.32 13.25 -2.38
N ILE A 138 0.19 13.78 -2.83
CA ILE A 138 -1.02 13.00 -3.09
C ILE A 138 -1.35 13.08 -4.58
N TYR A 139 -1.35 11.93 -5.24
CA TYR A 139 -1.73 11.80 -6.64
C TYR A 139 -3.06 11.05 -6.76
N ILE A 140 -4.06 11.67 -7.38
CA ILE A 140 -5.39 11.07 -7.55
C ILE A 140 -5.54 10.58 -9.01
N VAL A 141 -5.60 9.25 -9.18
CA VAL A 141 -5.94 8.65 -10.48
C VAL A 141 -7.45 8.75 -10.72
N MET A 142 -7.83 9.26 -11.89
CA MET A 142 -9.21 9.51 -12.30
C MET A 142 -9.41 9.34 -13.81
N SER A 143 -10.67 9.25 -14.24
CA SER A 143 -11.09 9.27 -15.65
C SER A 143 -12.24 10.26 -15.85
N GLY A 144 -12.74 10.38 -17.08
CA GLY A 144 -13.93 11.19 -17.39
C GLY A 144 -15.26 10.62 -16.86
N GLU A 145 -15.25 9.49 -16.17
CA GLU A 145 -16.45 8.96 -15.52
C GLU A 145 -16.90 9.88 -14.38
N MET A 146 -18.20 10.19 -14.32
CA MET A 146 -18.79 11.01 -13.26
C MET A 146 -18.45 10.47 -11.85
N MET A 147 -18.46 9.14 -11.67
CA MET A 147 -18.13 8.55 -10.38
C MET A 147 -16.64 8.66 -10.02
N ALA A 148 -15.74 8.68 -11.01
CA ALA A 148 -14.32 8.90 -10.77
C ALA A 148 -14.05 10.36 -10.37
N LEU A 149 -14.72 11.32 -11.04
CA LEU A 149 -14.70 12.74 -10.69
C LEU A 149 -15.26 12.97 -9.28
N TYR A 150 -16.39 12.35 -8.96
CA TYR A 150 -17.01 12.44 -7.64
C TYR A 150 -16.08 11.88 -6.56
N ALA A 151 -15.48 10.70 -6.76
CA ALA A 151 -14.54 10.14 -5.79
C ALA A 151 -13.32 11.05 -5.60
N ALA A 152 -12.76 11.58 -6.68
CA ALA A 152 -11.62 12.51 -6.63
C ALA A 152 -11.94 13.79 -5.83
N ASN A 153 -13.15 14.33 -5.97
CA ASN A 153 -13.57 15.54 -5.26
C ASN A 153 -13.83 15.32 -3.75
N ASN A 154 -13.98 14.07 -3.30
CA ASN A 154 -14.26 13.73 -1.90
C ASN A 154 -13.04 13.20 -1.14
N ILE A 155 -11.88 13.12 -1.79
CA ILE A 155 -10.57 12.82 -1.19
C ILE A 155 -9.93 14.14 -0.78
#